data_AF-A0A6H1ZCT9-F1
#
_entry.id   AF-A0A6H1ZCT9-F1
#
_cell.length_a   1.000
_cell.length_b   1.000
_cell.length_c   1.000
_cell.angle_alpha   90.00
_cell.angle_beta   90.00
_cell.angle_gamma   90.00
#
_symmetry.space_group_name_H-M   'P 1'
#
loop_
_entity.id
_entity.type
_entity.pdbx_description
1 polymer ?
#
loop_
_entity_poly.entity_id
_entity_poly.type
_entity_poly.pdbx_seq_one_letter_code
_entity_poly.pdbx_strand_id
1 'polypeptide(L)'
;MALAVLRGRFHKITVGTYALLGASKYSISGLARATLEASEYGDDVDKFEFGTANGGTITISDMLYDPLDSTGQALIDSACLNASKFGSGGLCFYVNTTSYKTVASGGHMLVTKSHVVESERNGLAKCSFEVQVSGAAMVLV
;
A
#
# COMPACT_ATOMS: atom_id res chain seq x y z
N MET A 1 -15.66 -15.50 19.58
CA MET A 1 -15.09 -15.09 18.28
C MET A 1 -15.33 -13.59 18.11
N ALA A 2 -14.39 -12.75 18.55
CA ALA A 2 -14.54 -11.30 18.39
C ALA A 2 -14.24 -10.96 16.93
N LEU A 3 -15.27 -10.53 16.18
CA LEU A 3 -15.10 -9.91 14.87
C LEU A 3 -14.00 -8.85 14.99
N ALA A 4 -12.99 -8.91 14.12
CA ALA A 4 -11.94 -7.91 14.03
C ALA A 4 -12.57 -6.59 13.53
N VAL A 5 -13.16 -5.82 14.46
CA VAL A 5 -13.53 -4.44 14.20
C VAL A 5 -12.22 -3.67 14.16
N LEU A 6 -11.75 -3.35 12.96
CA LEU A 6 -10.74 -2.32 12.72
C LEU A 6 -11.25 -1.02 13.32
N ARG A 7 -10.89 -0.76 14.58
CA ARG A 7 -11.21 0.50 15.26
C ARG A 7 -10.18 1.53 14.82
N GLY A 8 -10.63 2.75 14.50
CA GLY A 8 -9.76 3.84 14.04
C GLY A 8 -8.53 4.08 14.94
N ARG A 9 -8.63 3.82 16.25
CA ARG A 9 -7.48 3.91 17.18
C ARG A 9 -6.29 3.00 16.86
N PHE A 10 -6.52 1.94 16.09
CA PHE A 10 -5.48 1.00 15.67
C PHE A 10 -5.02 1.23 14.22
N HIS A 11 -5.69 2.13 13.51
CA HIS A 11 -5.34 2.49 12.16
C HIS A 11 -4.05 3.33 12.22
N LYS A 12 -2.93 2.68 11.94
CA LYS A 12 -1.60 3.29 11.96
C LYS A 12 -0.83 2.77 10.76
N ILE A 13 -0.10 3.66 10.10
CA ILE A 13 0.87 3.30 9.07
C ILE A 13 2.24 3.69 9.61
N THR A 14 3.25 2.83 9.42
CA THR A 14 4.63 3.17 9.76
C THR A 14 5.58 2.97 8.58
N VAL A 15 6.62 3.80 8.53
CA VAL A 15 7.82 3.61 7.71
C VAL A 15 8.95 3.25 8.65
N GLY A 16 9.41 2.00 8.61
CA GLY A 16 10.26 1.43 9.64
C GLY A 16 9.62 1.62 11.02
N THR A 17 10.28 2.37 11.91
CA THR A 17 9.81 2.67 13.26
C THR A 17 8.98 3.95 13.37
N TYR A 18 8.97 4.81 12.35
CA TYR A 18 8.29 6.12 12.38
C TYR A 18 6.84 5.99 11.93
N ALA A 19 5.92 6.58 12.67
CA ALA A 19 4.51 6.63 12.29
C ALA A 19 4.27 7.74 11.27
N LEU A 20 3.46 7.47 10.24
CA LEU A 20 2.96 8.52 9.36
C LEU A 20 1.89 9.32 10.11
N LEU A 21 2.16 10.60 10.35
CA LEU A 21 1.22 11.47 11.05
C LEU A 21 -0.08 11.64 10.25
N GLY A 22 -1.22 11.55 10.93
CA GLY A 22 -2.51 11.85 10.32
C GLY A 22 -2.97 10.86 9.24
N ALA A 23 -2.39 9.67 9.15
CA ALA A 23 -2.86 8.61 8.25
C ALA A 23 -4.32 8.22 8.55
N SER A 24 -5.25 8.78 7.79
CA SER A 24 -6.69 8.62 8.00
C SER A 24 -7.25 7.42 7.24
N LYS A 25 -6.76 7.20 6.02
CA LYS A 25 -7.28 6.17 5.12
C LYS A 25 -6.16 5.55 4.29
N TYR A 26 -6.15 4.21 4.25
CA TYR A 26 -5.44 3.47 3.22
C TYR A 26 -6.37 2.45 2.56
N SER A 27 -6.07 2.13 1.31
CA SER A 27 -6.68 1.02 0.58
C SER A 27 -5.59 0.16 -0.04
N ILE A 28 -5.82 -1.15 -0.08
CA ILE A 28 -4.92 -2.13 -0.69
C ILE A 28 -5.78 -2.90 -1.69
N SER A 29 -5.48 -2.80 -2.99
CA SER A 29 -6.27 -3.48 -4.03
C SER A 29 -6.21 -5.01 -3.93
N GLY A 30 -5.13 -5.52 -3.33
CA GLY A 30 -4.87 -6.96 -3.21
C GLY A 30 -4.20 -7.55 -4.45
N LEU A 31 -3.83 -8.83 -4.33
CA LEU A 31 -3.22 -9.61 -5.39
C LEU A 31 -4.27 -9.93 -6.46
N ALA A 32 -3.97 -9.58 -7.71
CA ALA A 32 -4.78 -9.96 -8.87
C ALA A 32 -3.94 -10.84 -9.80
N ARG A 33 -4.54 -11.89 -10.38
CA ARG A 33 -3.91 -12.72 -11.40
C ARG A 33 -4.56 -12.48 -12.74
N ALA A 34 -3.74 -12.29 -13.77
CA ALA A 34 -4.23 -12.33 -15.13
C ALA A 34 -4.62 -13.77 -15.49
N THR A 35 -5.72 -13.92 -16.23
CA THR A 35 -6.11 -15.17 -16.88
C THR A 35 -5.85 -15.04 -18.37
N LEU A 36 -5.24 -16.07 -18.95
CA LEU A 36 -4.96 -16.17 -20.38
C LEU A 36 -5.88 -17.24 -20.96
N GLU A 37 -6.47 -16.95 -22.11
CA GLU A 37 -7.25 -17.95 -22.83
C GLU A 37 -6.30 -18.96 -23.49
N ALA A 38 -6.60 -20.24 -23.34
CA ALA A 38 -5.81 -21.36 -23.85
C ALA A 38 -6.67 -22.37 -24.65
N SER A 39 -7.83 -21.92 -25.15
CA SER A 39 -8.74 -22.74 -25.95
C SER A 39 -8.10 -23.12 -27.28
N GLU A 40 -8.36 -24.34 -27.74
CA GLU A 40 -7.91 -24.84 -29.04
C GLU A 40 -9.10 -25.06 -29.98
N TYR A 41 -8.84 -25.12 -31.30
CA TYR A 41 -9.90 -25.40 -32.28
C TYR A 41 -10.54 -26.77 -32.01
N GLY A 42 -11.86 -26.77 -31.78
CA GLY A 42 -12.62 -27.98 -31.42
C GLY A 42 -13.00 -28.06 -29.95
N ASP A 43 -12.56 -27.12 -29.12
CA ASP A 43 -13.07 -26.95 -27.76
C ASP A 43 -14.48 -26.34 -27.79
N ASP A 44 -15.41 -26.98 -27.07
CA ASP A 44 -16.81 -26.53 -26.93
C ASP A 44 -16.99 -25.53 -25.77
N VAL A 45 -16.00 -25.43 -24.88
CA VAL A 45 -15.99 -24.52 -23.74
C VAL A 45 -14.59 -23.91 -23.59
N ASP A 46 -14.54 -22.59 -23.39
CA ASP A 46 -13.30 -21.84 -23.21
C ASP A 46 -12.45 -22.37 -22.05
N LYS A 47 -11.14 -22.50 -22.29
CA LYS A 47 -10.16 -22.88 -21.28
C LYS A 47 -9.31 -21.69 -20.92
N PHE A 48 -9.03 -21.54 -19.62
CA PHE A 48 -8.20 -20.45 -19.10
C PHE A 48 -7.06 -20.96 -18.24
N GLU A 49 -5.88 -20.37 -18.41
CA GLU A 49 -4.71 -20.60 -17.56
C GLU A 49 -4.33 -19.32 -16.80
N PHE A 50 -3.59 -19.47 -15.70
CA PHE A 50 -3.09 -18.32 -14.95
C PHE A 50 -1.82 -17.76 -15.60
N GLY A 51 -1.85 -16.46 -15.90
CA GLY A 51 -0.68 -15.68 -16.29
C GLY A 51 0.04 -15.05 -15.10
N THR A 52 0.63 -13.89 -15.33
CA THR A 52 1.34 -13.12 -14.31
C THR A 52 0.40 -12.59 -13.22
N ALA A 53 0.95 -12.40 -12.01
CA ALA A 53 0.24 -11.80 -10.90
C ALA A 53 0.69 -10.35 -10.68
N ASN A 54 -0.25 -9.46 -10.45
CA ASN A 54 -0.01 -8.10 -9.98
C ASN A 54 -0.19 -8.08 -8.45
N GLY A 55 0.85 -7.70 -7.71
CA GLY A 55 0.85 -7.62 -6.24
C GLY A 55 -0.15 -6.62 -5.67
N GLY A 56 -0.65 -5.72 -6.51
CA GLY A 56 -1.64 -4.70 -6.18
C GLY A 56 -1.02 -3.33 -5.93
N THR A 57 -1.90 -2.35 -5.79
CA THR A 57 -1.58 -0.96 -5.48
C THR A 57 -2.14 -0.61 -4.11
N ILE A 58 -1.41 0.22 -3.40
CA ILE A 58 -1.78 0.79 -2.11
C ILE A 58 -1.93 2.28 -2.29
N THR A 59 -3.07 2.81 -1.86
CA THR A 59 -3.32 4.25 -1.84
C THR A 59 -3.47 4.69 -0.40
N ILE A 60 -2.67 5.67 0.01
CA ILE A 60 -2.77 6.36 1.30
C ILE A 60 -3.33 7.74 0.99
N SER A 61 -4.51 8.07 1.53
CA SER A 61 -5.21 9.30 1.22
C SER A 61 -5.64 10.04 2.49
N ASP A 62 -5.95 11.33 2.31
CA ASP A 62 -6.42 12.21 3.39
C ASP A 62 -5.46 12.29 4.58
N MET A 63 -4.15 12.15 4.34
CA MET A 63 -3.15 12.37 5.38
C MET A 63 -3.04 13.85 5.70
N LEU A 64 -2.84 14.22 6.96
CA LEU A 64 -2.48 15.60 7.31
C LEU A 64 -1.07 15.90 6.78
N TYR A 65 -0.94 16.95 5.98
CA TYR A 65 0.37 17.40 5.53
C TYR A 65 1.11 18.12 6.66
N ASP A 66 2.33 17.67 6.96
CA ASP A 66 3.22 18.34 7.91
C ASP A 66 4.55 18.68 7.20
N PRO A 67 4.84 19.97 6.93
CA PRO A 67 6.07 20.38 6.26
C PRO A 67 7.32 20.19 7.12
N LEU A 68 7.17 19.93 8.42
CA LEU A 68 8.28 19.72 9.36
C LEU A 68 8.55 18.23 9.63
N ASP A 69 7.73 17.32 9.11
CA ASP A 69 7.95 15.87 9.27
C ASP A 69 9.13 15.39 8.42
N SER A 70 10.30 15.40 9.05
CA SER A 70 11.56 14.87 8.51
C SER A 70 11.69 13.35 8.59
N THR A 71 10.66 12.65 9.07
CA THR A 71 10.66 11.21 9.29
C THR A 71 9.65 10.51 8.40
N GLY A 72 8.37 10.40 8.78
CA GLY A 72 7.38 9.59 8.06
C GLY A 72 7.15 10.06 6.62
N GLN A 73 6.64 11.28 6.46
CA GLN A 73 6.29 11.85 5.16
C GLN A 73 7.52 12.08 4.29
N ALA A 74 8.58 12.68 4.84
CA ALA A 74 9.82 12.91 4.10
C ALA A 74 10.52 11.62 3.65
N LEU A 75 10.47 10.53 4.42
CA LEU A 75 11.06 9.26 3.98
C LEU A 75 10.31 8.64 2.80
N ILE A 76 8.98 8.75 2.77
CA ILE A 76 8.17 8.25 1.64
C ILE A 76 8.42 9.11 0.40
N ASP A 77 8.50 10.43 0.57
CA ASP A 77 8.78 11.35 -0.53
C ASP A 77 10.20 11.12 -1.09
N SER A 78 11.19 10.99 -0.21
CA SER A 78 12.56 10.63 -0.58
C SER A 78 12.64 9.26 -1.26
N ALA A 79 11.84 8.29 -0.83
CA ALA A 79 11.79 6.98 -1.49
C ALA A 79 11.24 7.07 -2.91
N CYS A 80 10.23 7.91 -3.15
CA CYS A 80 9.72 8.19 -4.49
C CYS A 80 10.77 8.91 -5.34
N LEU A 81 11.37 9.98 -4.81
CA LEU A 81 12.37 10.80 -5.50
C LEU A 81 13.59 9.97 -5.94
N ASN A 82 14.05 9.06 -5.08
CA ASN A 82 15.26 8.26 -5.30
C ASN A 82 14.98 6.86 -5.89
N ALA A 83 13.72 6.55 -6.24
CA ALA A 83 13.30 5.22 -6.67
C ALA A 83 13.73 4.09 -5.70
N SER A 84 13.71 4.38 -4.40
CA SER A 84 14.05 3.43 -3.35
C SER A 84 12.95 2.40 -3.14
N LYS A 85 13.32 1.24 -2.60
CA LYS A 85 12.42 0.09 -2.40
C LYS A 85 12.22 -0.16 -0.91
N PHE A 86 10.96 -0.36 -0.50
CA PHE A 86 10.66 -0.85 0.84
C PHE A 86 10.46 -2.36 0.82
N GLY A 87 11.30 -3.10 1.55
CA GLY A 87 11.13 -4.53 1.75
C GLY A 87 10.05 -4.87 2.77
N SER A 88 9.99 -6.15 3.15
CA SER A 88 9.13 -6.63 4.25
C SER A 88 9.43 -5.86 5.54
N GLY A 89 8.39 -5.34 6.19
CA GLY A 89 8.50 -4.51 7.40
C GLY A 89 8.94 -3.06 7.16
N GLY A 90 9.26 -2.68 5.91
CA GLY A 90 9.61 -1.31 5.56
C GLY A 90 8.42 -0.35 5.62
N LEU A 91 7.28 -0.77 5.05
CA LEU A 91 5.97 -0.15 5.28
C LEU A 91 5.04 -1.14 5.96
N CYS A 92 4.38 -0.69 7.02
CA CYS A 92 3.49 -1.52 7.83
C CYS A 92 2.12 -0.86 7.96
N PHE A 93 1.06 -1.58 7.58
CA PHE A 93 -0.33 -1.13 7.64
C PHE A 93 -1.05 -1.87 8.77
N TYR A 94 -1.12 -1.27 9.95
CA TYR A 94 -1.61 -1.93 11.16
C TYR A 94 -3.11 -2.16 11.11
N VAL A 95 -3.51 -3.38 11.47
CA VAL A 95 -4.93 -3.76 11.62
C VAL A 95 -5.35 -3.84 13.09
N ASN A 96 -4.38 -4.00 13.99
CA ASN A 96 -4.51 -3.89 15.44
C ASN A 96 -3.15 -3.44 16.03
N THR A 97 -2.93 -3.58 17.35
CA THR A 97 -1.66 -3.15 17.99
C THR A 97 -0.43 -3.98 17.63
N THR A 98 -0.62 -5.26 17.27
CA THR A 98 0.47 -6.22 17.04
C THR A 98 0.50 -6.76 15.62
N SER A 99 -0.64 -6.80 14.93
CA SER A 99 -0.77 -7.32 13.57
C SER A 99 -0.83 -6.21 12.54
N TYR A 100 -0.13 -6.41 11.43
CA TYR A 100 -0.03 -5.44 10.34
C TYR A 100 0.14 -6.14 8.99
N LYS A 101 -0.26 -5.46 7.92
CA LYS A 101 0.04 -5.91 6.56
C LYS A 101 1.36 -5.32 6.08
N THR A 102 2.16 -6.13 5.43
CA THR A 102 3.39 -5.73 4.73
C THR A 102 3.63 -6.65 3.52
N VAL A 103 4.60 -6.32 2.67
CA VAL A 103 4.96 -7.19 1.54
C VAL A 103 5.63 -8.47 2.03
N ALA A 104 5.32 -9.61 1.43
CA ALA A 104 5.95 -10.88 1.79
C ALA A 104 7.47 -10.85 1.50
N SER A 105 8.19 -11.76 2.16
CA SER A 105 9.64 -11.93 1.96
C SER A 105 9.97 -12.13 0.47
N GLY A 106 11.03 -11.48 -0.01
CA GLY A 106 11.44 -11.46 -1.43
C GLY A 106 10.70 -10.43 -2.28
N GLY A 107 9.59 -9.86 -1.80
CA GLY A 107 8.90 -8.74 -2.44
C GLY A 107 9.37 -7.37 -1.96
N HIS A 108 8.91 -6.34 -2.65
CA HIS A 108 9.17 -4.95 -2.31
C HIS A 108 7.99 -4.05 -2.70
N MET A 109 7.94 -2.88 -2.07
CA MET A 109 6.98 -1.81 -2.33
C MET A 109 7.71 -0.62 -2.96
N LEU A 110 7.13 -0.07 -4.01
CA LEU A 110 7.64 1.03 -4.80
C LEU A 110 6.71 2.22 -4.63
N VAL A 111 7.19 3.36 -4.14
CA VAL A 111 6.37 4.57 -4.10
C VAL A 111 6.28 5.10 -5.53
N THR A 112 5.09 5.06 -6.12
CA THR A 112 4.85 5.44 -7.53
C THR A 112 4.35 6.87 -7.67
N LYS A 113 3.83 7.44 -6.57
CA LYS A 113 3.38 8.82 -6.50
C LYS A 113 3.58 9.32 -5.07
N SER A 114 4.37 10.37 -4.91
CA SER A 114 4.51 11.05 -3.61
C SER A 114 3.84 12.42 -3.62
N HIS A 115 3.43 12.84 -2.43
CA HIS A 115 3.29 14.25 -2.08
C HIS A 115 2.28 15.04 -2.93
N VAL A 116 1.14 14.44 -3.27
CA VAL A 116 0.01 15.21 -3.79
C VAL A 116 -0.57 16.03 -2.65
N VAL A 117 -0.18 17.30 -2.57
CA VAL A 117 -0.64 18.22 -1.53
C VAL A 117 -1.87 18.96 -2.03
N GLU A 118 -2.96 18.82 -1.29
CA GLU A 118 -4.20 19.57 -1.50
C GLU A 118 -4.43 20.49 -0.29
N SER A 119 -4.66 21.77 -0.53
CA SER A 119 -4.88 22.74 0.53
C SER A 119 -6.04 23.67 0.17
N GLU A 120 -6.94 23.85 1.13
CA GLU A 120 -8.04 24.81 1.04
C GLU A 120 -7.80 25.95 2.03
N ARG A 121 -8.21 27.18 1.68
CA ARG A 121 -8.00 28.37 2.52
C ARG A 121 -8.55 28.23 3.94
N ASN A 122 -9.60 27.43 4.12
CA ASN A 122 -10.29 27.24 5.39
C ASN A 122 -10.03 25.85 6.02
N GLY A 123 -9.16 25.04 5.41
CA GLY A 123 -8.92 23.65 5.78
C GLY A 123 -7.47 23.39 6.16
N LEU A 124 -7.23 22.22 6.74
CA LEU A 124 -5.88 21.71 6.92
C LEU A 124 -5.38 21.14 5.59
N ALA A 125 -4.11 21.40 5.26
CA ALA A 125 -3.49 20.80 4.09
C ALA A 125 -3.43 19.29 4.23
N LYS A 126 -3.73 18.58 3.15
CA LYS A 126 -3.70 17.12 3.09
C LYS A 126 -2.66 16.65 2.08
N CYS A 127 -2.13 15.46 2.29
CA CYS A 127 -1.27 14.78 1.35
C CYS A 127 -1.77 13.36 1.03
N SER A 128 -1.34 12.81 -0.10
CA SER A 128 -1.59 11.43 -0.48
C SER A 128 -0.40 10.79 -1.20
N PHE A 129 -0.33 9.47 -1.12
CA PHE A 129 0.75 8.65 -1.68
C PHE A 129 0.17 7.40 -2.35
N GLU A 130 0.80 6.97 -3.44
CA GLU A 130 0.51 5.70 -4.10
C GLU A 130 1.75 4.81 -4.11
N VAL A 131 1.54 3.53 -3.82
CA VAL A 131 2.60 2.53 -3.69
C VAL A 131 2.22 1.28 -4.47
N GLN A 132 3.11 0.82 -5.35
CA GLN A 132 2.95 -0.42 -6.09
C GLN A 132 3.66 -1.57 -5.35
N VAL A 133 2.96 -2.69 -5.16
CA VAL A 133 3.54 -3.92 -4.61
C VAL A 133 4.14 -4.74 -5.75
N SER A 134 5.38 -5.20 -5.57
CA SER A 134 6.18 -5.87 -6.59
C SER A 134 6.92 -7.08 -6.04
N GLY A 135 7.11 -8.10 -6.87
CA GLY A 135 7.86 -9.32 -6.53
C GLY A 135 7.19 -10.28 -5.54
N ALA A 136 6.19 -9.84 -4.78
CA ALA A 136 5.37 -10.69 -3.92
C ALA A 136 4.00 -10.05 -3.62
N ALA A 137 3.16 -10.74 -2.83
CA ALA A 137 1.87 -10.22 -2.35
C ALA A 137 1.98 -9.58 -0.96
N MET A 138 0.98 -8.78 -0.59
CA MET A 138 0.81 -8.31 0.79
C MET A 138 0.33 -9.45 1.69
N VAL A 139 0.98 -9.64 2.84
CA VAL A 139 0.65 -10.66 3.84
C VAL A 139 0.32 -10.01 5.18
N LEU A 140 -0.46 -10.70 6.00
CA LEU A 140 -0.66 -10.32 7.40
C LEU A 140 0.47 -10.91 8.24
N VAL A 141 1.08 -10.06 9.06
CA VAL A 141 2.06 -10.42 10.08
C VAL A 141 1.44 -10.14 11.45
#